data_AF-C0SPM4-F1
#
_entry.id   AF-C0SPM4-F1
#
_cell.length_a   1.000
_cell.length_b   1.000
_cell.length_c   1.000
_cell.angle_alpha   90.00
_cell.angle_beta   90.00
_cell.angle_gamma   90.00
#
_symmetry.space_group_name_H-M   'P 1'
#
loop_
_entity.id
_entity.type
_entity.pdbx_description
1 polymer ?
#
loop_
_entity_poly.entity_id
_entity_poly.type
_entity_poly.pdbx_seq_one_letter_code
_entity_poly.pdbx_strand_id
1 'polypeptide(L)'
;MTVNIDWENLGFSYMKLPYRFIAHFKNSQWSEGQLTEDAELHISESSPALHYGQQAFEGLKAYRTKDGKLQLFRPDQNAERLQRTADRLLMEPVPTD
;
A
#
# COMPACT_ATOMS: atom_id res chain seq x y z
N MET A 1 12.59 -2.22 -18.38
CA MET A 1 13.70 -1.28 -18.05
C MET A 1 14.50 -1.89 -16.92
N THR A 2 15.80 -2.09 -17.10
CA THR A 2 16.70 -2.50 -16.01
C THR A 2 17.10 -1.25 -15.23
N VAL A 3 16.62 -1.13 -14.00
CA VAL A 3 17.02 -0.05 -13.09
C VAL A 3 18.39 -0.42 -12.52
N ASN A 4 19.38 0.46 -12.69
CA ASN A 4 20.68 0.30 -12.03
C ASN A 4 20.55 0.79 -10.59
N ILE A 5 20.65 -0.11 -9.62
CA ILE A 5 20.52 0.18 -8.19
C ILE A 5 21.87 -0.07 -7.53
N ASP A 6 22.39 0.95 -6.86
CA ASP A 6 23.52 0.81 -5.93
C ASP A 6 23.00 0.17 -4.63
N TRP A 7 23.16 -1.15 -4.54
CA TRP A 7 22.68 -1.94 -3.39
C TRP A 7 23.48 -1.69 -2.12
N GLU A 8 24.76 -1.29 -2.22
CA GLU A 8 25.62 -1.06 -1.06
C GLU A 8 25.24 0.23 -0.33
N ASN A 9 24.78 1.23 -1.07
CA ASN A 9 24.36 2.53 -0.54
C ASN A 9 22.84 2.74 -0.51
N LEU A 10 22.06 1.66 -0.62
CA LEU A 10 20.59 1.75 -0.60
C LEU A 10 20.08 2.16 0.79
N GLY A 11 19.64 3.42 0.91
CA GLY A 11 19.05 3.98 2.12
C GLY A 11 17.53 3.79 2.24
N PHE A 12 16.90 4.55 3.14
CA PHE A 12 15.45 4.65 3.27
C PHE A 12 14.94 5.96 2.67
N SER A 13 14.93 6.02 1.34
CA SER A 13 14.48 7.17 0.57
C SER A 13 13.46 6.73 -0.49
N TYR A 14 12.55 7.63 -0.85
CA TYR A 14 11.60 7.36 -1.92
C TYR A 14 12.32 7.14 -3.27
N MET A 15 11.94 6.08 -3.97
CA MET A 15 12.33 5.82 -5.34
C MET A 15 11.06 5.56 -6.15
N LYS A 16 10.88 6.26 -7.28
CA LYS A 16 9.71 6.06 -8.14
C LYS A 16 9.79 4.68 -8.81
N LEU A 17 9.06 3.70 -8.28
CA LEU A 17 8.85 2.39 -8.89
C LEU A 17 7.89 2.48 -10.09
N PRO A 18 7.82 1.48 -10.98
CA PRO A 18 6.97 1.54 -12.17
C PRO A 18 5.47 1.39 -11.89
N TYR A 19 5.08 0.59 -10.90
CA TYR A 19 3.67 0.24 -10.66
C TYR A 19 3.23 0.51 -9.22
N ARG A 20 1.95 0.82 -9.02
CA ARG A 20 1.22 0.81 -7.74
C ARG A 20 -0.09 0.05 -7.89
N PHE A 21 -0.60 -0.50 -6.81
CA PHE A 21 -1.97 -1.03 -6.76
C PHE A 21 -2.92 0.06 -6.23
N ILE A 22 -4.06 0.25 -6.88
CA ILE A 22 -5.13 1.16 -6.44
C ILE A 22 -6.48 0.44 -6.47
N ALA A 23 -7.28 0.63 -5.43
CA ALA A 23 -8.65 0.17 -5.34
C ALA A 23 -9.53 1.29 -4.78
N HIS A 24 -10.80 1.32 -5.19
CA HIS A 24 -11.77 2.31 -4.74
C HIS A 24 -12.90 1.62 -3.98
N PHE A 25 -13.32 2.21 -2.86
CA PHE A 25 -14.54 1.83 -2.18
C PHE A 25 -15.67 2.78 -2.58
N LYS A 26 -16.77 2.25 -3.09
CA LYS A 26 -17.95 3.03 -3.50
C LYS A 26 -19.20 2.15 -3.40
N ASN A 27 -20.31 2.74 -2.95
CA ASN A 27 -21.59 2.04 -2.82
C ASN A 27 -21.48 0.73 -2.01
N SER A 28 -20.78 0.81 -0.88
CA SER A 28 -20.57 -0.34 0.03
C SER A 28 -19.78 -1.50 -0.55
N GLN A 29 -18.96 -1.26 -1.58
CA GLN A 29 -18.18 -2.30 -2.22
C GLN A 29 -16.78 -1.80 -2.60
N TRP A 30 -15.77 -2.65 -2.38
CA TRP A 30 -14.43 -2.48 -2.94
C TRP A 30 -14.42 -2.90 -4.41
N SER A 31 -13.81 -2.09 -5.26
CA SER A 31 -13.44 -2.51 -6.62
C SER A 31 -12.42 -3.65 -6.56
N GLU A 32 -12.32 -4.45 -7.63
CA GLU A 32 -11.26 -5.47 -7.80
C GLU A 32 -9.83 -4.89 -7.67
N GLY A 33 -9.70 -3.59 -7.94
CA GLY A 33 -8.42 -2.89 -7.93
C GLY A 33 -7.62 -3.15 -9.20
N GLN A 34 -6.59 -2.35 -9.40
CA GLN A 34 -5.77 -2.39 -10.62
C GLN A 34 -4.35 -1.92 -10.35
N LEU A 35 -3.42 -2.34 -11.22
CA LEU A 35 -2.11 -1.73 -11.29
C LEU A 35 -2.17 -0.44 -12.11
N THR A 36 -1.50 0.60 -11.62
CA THR A 36 -1.34 1.88 -12.30
C THR A 36 0.13 2.29 -12.34
N GLU A 37 0.52 3.02 -13.39
CA GLU A 37 1.83 3.67 -13.52
C GLU A 37 1.82 5.11 -12.99
N ASP A 38 0.63 5.67 -12.73
CA ASP A 38 0.50 6.98 -12.12
C ASP A 38 0.96 6.94 -10.66
N ALA A 39 1.90 7.83 -10.34
CA ALA A 39 2.47 7.97 -9.01
C ALA A 39 1.81 9.09 -8.20
N GLU A 40 0.81 9.76 -8.76
CA GLU A 40 0.04 10.82 -8.14
C GLU A 40 -1.35 10.29 -7.74
N LEU A 41 -1.82 10.74 -6.58
CA LEU A 41 -3.16 10.42 -6.09
C LEU A 41 -4.09 11.60 -6.38
N HIS A 42 -5.16 11.35 -7.13
CA HIS A 42 -6.18 12.36 -7.46
C HIS A 42 -7.37 12.21 -6.54
N ILE A 43 -7.57 13.17 -5.63
CA ILE A 43 -8.67 13.18 -4.66
C ILE A 43 -9.34 14.55 -4.63
N SER A 44 -10.58 14.58 -4.16
CA SER A 44 -11.29 15.86 -3.92
C SER A 44 -10.50 16.72 -2.95
N GLU A 45 -10.46 18.03 -3.23
CA GLU A 45 -9.90 19.02 -2.29
C GLU A 45 -10.56 18.96 -0.91
N SER A 46 -11.81 18.47 -0.82
CA SER A 46 -12.58 18.32 0.42
C SER A 46 -12.42 16.94 1.08
N SER A 47 -11.45 16.13 0.67
CA SER A 47 -11.26 14.77 1.20
C SER A 47 -10.99 14.77 2.71
N PRO A 48 -11.64 13.88 3.49
CA PRO A 48 -11.39 13.78 4.93
C PRO A 48 -9.95 13.34 5.25
N ALA A 49 -9.24 12.72 4.31
CA ALA A 49 -7.81 12.43 4.45
C ALA A 49 -6.96 13.72 4.56
N LEU A 50 -7.37 14.80 3.88
CA LEU A 50 -6.66 16.10 3.88
C LEU A 50 -7.04 16.98 5.06
N HIS A 51 -8.31 16.93 5.51
CA HIS A 51 -8.83 17.86 6.53
C HIS A 51 -8.94 17.27 7.92
N TYR A 52 -9.20 15.97 8.03
CA TYR A 52 -9.56 15.31 9.29
C TYR A 52 -8.64 14.13 9.64
N GLY A 53 -7.56 13.94 8.89
CA GLY A 53 -6.61 12.87 9.13
C GLY A 53 -7.20 11.45 9.01
N GLN A 54 -8.33 11.30 8.30
CA GLN A 54 -8.95 9.99 8.06
C GLN A 54 -8.14 9.23 7.01
N GLN A 55 -7.01 8.67 7.44
CA GLN A 55 -6.08 7.89 6.62
C GLN A 55 -5.31 6.90 7.50
N ALA A 56 -4.99 5.74 6.95
CA ALA A 56 -4.16 4.72 7.58
C ALA A 56 -3.09 4.23 6.61
N PHE A 57 -2.00 3.70 7.14
CA PHE A 57 -0.97 3.06 6.34
C PHE A 57 -0.49 1.78 6.99
N GLU A 58 0.17 0.93 6.19
CA GLU A 58 0.87 -0.26 6.66
C GLU A 58 2.31 -0.29 6.15
N GLY A 59 3.14 -1.08 6.84
CA GLY A 59 4.55 -1.23 6.52
C GLY A 59 4.98 -2.68 6.62
N LEU A 60 5.34 -3.27 5.49
CA LEU A 60 5.96 -4.59 5.40
C LEU A 60 7.04 -4.62 4.32
N LYS A 61 7.79 -5.72 4.26
CA LYS A 61 8.91 -5.88 3.33
C LYS A 61 8.79 -7.20 2.58
N ALA A 62 9.29 -7.19 1.34
CA ALA A 62 9.57 -8.39 0.57
C ALA A 62 11.08 -8.67 0.60
N TYR A 63 11.44 -9.93 0.79
CA TYR A 63 12.83 -10.37 0.88
C TYR A 63 13.10 -11.40 -0.21
N ARG A 64 14.28 -11.29 -0.85
CA ARG A 64 14.79 -12.34 -1.73
C ARG A 64 15.63 -13.31 -0.93
N THR A 65 15.30 -14.59 -0.99
CA THR A 65 16.04 -15.66 -0.32
C THR A 65 17.28 -16.06 -1.12
N LYS A 66 18.16 -16.86 -0.48
CA LYS A 66 19.37 -17.40 -1.14
C LYS A 66 19.05 -18.30 -2.34
N ASP A 67 17.89 -18.96 -2.35
CA ASP A 67 17.40 -19.77 -3.49
C ASP A 67 16.58 -18.93 -4.51
N GLY A 68 16.60 -17.60 -4.39
CA GLY A 68 16.02 -16.67 -5.37
C GLY A 68 14.51 -16.41 -5.21
N LYS A 69 13.83 -17.13 -4.31
CA LYS A 69 12.40 -16.94 -4.01
C LYS A 69 12.14 -15.60 -3.32
N LEU A 70 10.92 -15.10 -3.45
CA LEU A 70 10.43 -13.94 -2.71
C LEU A 70 9.62 -14.40 -1.50
N GLN A 71 9.81 -13.73 -0.37
CA GLN A 71 9.08 -13.99 0.86
C GLN A 71 8.53 -12.71 1.45
N LEU A 72 7.33 -12.81 2.02
CA LEU A 72 6.71 -11.81 2.87
C LEU A 72 6.69 -12.33 4.30
N PHE A 73 7.08 -11.50 5.26
CA PHE A 73 7.05 -11.90 6.65
C PHE A 73 5.74 -11.47 7.30
N ARG A 74 4.87 -12.45 7.59
CA ARG A 74 3.58 -12.28 8.29
C ARG A 74 2.65 -11.20 7.69
N PRO A 75 2.40 -11.20 6.37
CA PRO A 75 1.52 -10.21 5.74
C PRO A 75 0.09 -10.23 6.30
N ASP A 76 -0.38 -11.40 6.77
CA ASP A 76 -1.64 -11.59 7.47
C ASP A 76 -1.78 -10.69 8.70
N GLN A 77 -0.70 -10.49 9.45
CA GLN A 77 -0.70 -9.64 10.65
C GLN A 77 -0.75 -8.15 10.32
N ASN A 78 -0.13 -7.75 9.20
CA ASN A 78 -0.27 -6.39 8.68
C ASN A 78 -1.72 -6.14 8.24
N ALA A 79 -2.34 -7.11 7.56
CA ALA A 79 -3.74 -7.02 7.14
C ALA A 79 -4.70 -6.90 8.36
N GLU A 80 -4.52 -7.74 9.38
CA GLU A 80 -5.30 -7.68 10.63
C GLU A 80 -5.10 -6.36 11.39
N ARG A 81 -3.90 -5.78 11.35
CA ARG A 81 -3.65 -4.45 11.96
C ARG A 81 -4.30 -3.32 11.16
N LEU A 82 -4.30 -3.39 9.82
CA LEU A 82 -4.98 -2.40 9.00
C LEU A 82 -6.50 -2.45 9.20
N GLN A 83 -7.07 -3.66 9.31
CA GLN A 83 -8.47 -3.90 9.67
C GLN A 83 -8.86 -3.19 10.97
N ARG A 84 -8.09 -3.40 12.05
CA ARG A 84 -8.31 -2.70 13.34
C ARG A 84 -8.15 -1.19 13.24
N THR A 85 -7.24 -0.72 12.39
CA THR A 85 -7.03 0.72 12.17
C THR A 85 -8.20 1.34 11.41
N ALA A 86 -8.75 0.64 10.41
CA ALA A 86 -9.93 1.06 9.66
C ALA A 86 -11.14 1.24 10.59
N ASP A 87 -11.41 0.25 11.44
CA ASP A 87 -12.46 0.33 12.48
C ASP A 87 -12.28 1.57 13.37
N ARG A 88 -11.06 1.81 13.87
CA ARG A 88 -10.76 2.96 14.74
C ARG A 88 -10.99 4.31 14.07
N LEU A 89 -10.78 4.39 12.75
CA LEU A 89 -10.91 5.61 11.94
C LEU A 89 -12.25 5.70 11.20
N LEU A 90 -13.19 4.77 11.46
CA LEU A 90 -14.48 4.69 10.76
C LEU A 90 -14.32 4.63 9.24
N MET A 91 -13.36 3.85 8.77
CA MET A 91 -13.13 3.54 7.36
C MET A 91 -13.58 2.12 7.05
N GLU A 92 -13.89 1.85 5.79
CA GLU A 92 -14.19 0.48 5.38
C GLU A 92 -12.93 -0.41 5.51
N PRO A 93 -13.04 -1.59 6.14
CA PRO A 93 -11.96 -2.56 6.17
C PRO A 93 -11.59 -3.09 4.77
N VAL A 94 -10.29 -3.22 4.50
CA VAL A 94 -9.79 -3.88 3.27
C VAL A 94 -9.87 -5.40 3.43
N PRO A 95 -10.48 -6.16 2.49
CA PRO A 95 -10.57 -7.62 2.58
C PRO A 95 -9.23 -8.31 2.83
N THR A 96 -9.24 -9.42 3.59
CA THR A 96 -8.02 -10.14 3.99
C THR A 96 -7.89 -11.53 3.37
N ASP A 97 -8.89 -11.93 2.62
CA ASP A 97 -9.12 -13.24 2.01
C ASP A 97 -9.06 -13.21 0.48
#